data_AF-A0A1V6EPU7-F1
#
_entry.id   AF-A0A1V6EPU7-F1
#
_cell.length_a   1.000
_cell.length_b   1.000
_cell.length_c   1.000
_cell.angle_alpha   90.00
_cell.angle_beta   90.00
_cell.angle_gamma   90.00
#
_symmetry.space_group_name_H-M   'P 1'
#
loop_
_entity.id
_entity.type
_entity.pdbx_description
1 polymer ?
#
loop_
_entity_poly.entity_id
_entity_poly.type
_entity_poly.pdbx_seq_one_letter_code
_entity_poly.pdbx_strand_id
1 'polypeptide(L)'
;MRIAFESGAQMVTGGSIAVKSPEVFENWINTYGPERIILGADVSEGKIAVSGWTERSKLDLWSFLENYVQKGINKVICTDISRDGMLRGPALELYTQILAKYPELHLIASGGVSSLKDLDDLKAAGLPAAILGKAIYEGRIQLKDLSKYIC
;
A
#
# COMPACT_ATOMS: atom_id res chain seq x y z
N MET A 1 13.64 12.10 6.05
CA MET A 1 13.54 11.00 7.03
C MET A 1 13.70 11.49 8.46
N ARG A 2 14.90 11.96 8.87
CA ARG A 2 15.15 12.43 10.25
C ARG A 2 14.06 13.35 10.81
N ILE A 3 13.76 14.46 10.13
CA ILE A 3 12.72 15.42 10.57
C ILE A 3 11.36 14.73 10.75
N ALA A 4 10.94 13.84 9.84
CA ALA A 4 9.65 13.18 9.96
C ALA A 4 9.57 12.32 11.24
N PHE A 5 10.61 11.56 11.52
CA PHE A 5 10.68 10.72 12.71
C PHE A 5 10.85 11.52 14.01
N GLU A 6 11.67 12.57 14.00
CA GLU A 6 11.84 13.47 15.15
C GLU A 6 10.55 14.28 15.45
N SER A 7 9.71 14.51 14.44
CA SER A 7 8.39 15.13 14.58
C SER A 7 7.27 14.15 14.94
N GLY A 8 7.59 12.90 15.30
CA GLY A 8 6.62 11.94 15.86
C GLY A 8 6.03 10.94 14.86
N ALA A 9 6.45 10.94 13.59
CA ALA A 9 6.07 9.86 12.68
C ALA A 9 6.65 8.53 13.19
N GLN A 10 5.83 7.47 13.21
CA GLN A 10 6.31 6.12 13.58
C GLN A 10 6.88 5.38 12.37
N MET A 11 6.25 5.58 11.21
CA MET A 11 6.62 4.97 9.93
C MET A 11 6.62 6.03 8.83
N VAL A 12 7.35 5.77 7.75
CA VAL A 12 7.36 6.62 6.55
C VAL A 12 7.15 5.76 5.31
N THR A 13 6.24 6.20 4.44
CA THR A 13 5.98 5.55 3.15
C THR A 13 6.79 6.22 2.03
N GLY A 14 7.41 5.43 1.16
CA GLY A 14 8.09 5.93 -0.05
C GLY A 14 7.67 5.15 -1.29
N GLY A 15 7.01 5.82 -2.23
CA GLY A 15 6.66 5.26 -3.55
C GLY A 15 7.57 5.79 -4.66
N SER A 16 7.39 7.05 -5.05
CA SER A 16 8.17 7.66 -6.15
C SER A 16 9.68 7.63 -5.93
N ILE A 17 10.14 7.83 -4.69
CA ILE A 17 11.57 7.76 -4.33
C ILE A 17 12.14 6.34 -4.52
N ALA A 18 11.35 5.29 -4.26
CA ALA A 18 11.76 3.91 -4.45
C ALA A 18 11.94 3.54 -5.94
N VAL A 19 11.34 4.32 -6.84
CA VAL A 19 11.54 4.15 -8.29
C VAL A 19 12.64 5.08 -8.82
N LYS A 20 12.61 6.36 -8.45
CA LYS A 20 13.49 7.40 -9.02
C LYS A 20 14.88 7.44 -8.39
N SER A 21 15.01 6.99 -7.14
CA SER A 21 16.26 7.03 -6.38
C SER A 21 16.38 5.79 -5.49
N PRO A 22 16.48 4.59 -6.08
CA PRO A 22 16.43 3.32 -5.35
C PRO A 22 17.55 3.20 -4.29
N GLU A 23 18.75 3.71 -4.57
CA GLU A 23 19.86 3.73 -3.61
C GLU A 23 19.54 4.57 -2.36
N VAL A 24 18.84 5.69 -2.54
CA VAL A 24 18.41 6.55 -1.43
C VAL A 24 17.38 5.82 -0.57
N PHE A 25 16.40 5.16 -1.21
CA PHE A 25 15.38 4.40 -0.49
C PHE A 25 15.97 3.19 0.24
N GLU A 26 16.91 2.48 -0.40
CA GLU A 26 17.66 1.38 0.23
C GLU A 26 18.46 1.85 1.46
N ASN A 27 19.11 3.02 1.36
CA ASN A 27 19.77 3.61 2.52
C ASN A 27 18.79 3.92 3.67
N TRP A 28 17.52 4.26 3.37
CA TRP A 28 16.51 4.44 4.42
C TRP A 28 16.17 3.13 5.12
N ILE A 29 16.03 2.03 4.36
CA ILE A 29 15.79 0.70 4.92
C ILE A 29 16.94 0.32 5.85
N ASN A 30 18.19 0.48 5.40
CA ASN A 30 19.38 0.14 6.16
C ASN A 30 19.57 1.01 7.42
N THR A 31 19.23 2.30 7.33
CA THR A 31 19.42 3.25 8.45
C THR A 31 18.32 3.17 9.50
N TYR A 32 17.06 3.01 9.08
CA TYR A 32 15.91 3.14 9.97
C TYR A 32 15.20 1.82 10.26
N GLY A 33 15.57 0.74 9.58
CA GLY A 33 14.94 -0.57 9.71
C GLY A 33 13.71 -0.75 8.82
N PRO A 34 13.48 -1.96 8.26
CA PRO A 34 12.34 -2.24 7.39
C PRO A 34 10.99 -2.13 8.12
N GLU A 35 10.99 -2.20 9.45
CA GLU A 35 9.78 -2.06 10.26
C GLU A 35 9.19 -0.65 10.21
N ARG A 36 10.03 0.37 9.97
CA ARG A 36 9.66 1.80 9.92
C ARG A 36 9.47 2.34 8.51
N ILE A 37 9.79 1.56 7.49
CA ILE A 37 9.72 1.96 6.08
C ILE A 37 8.62 1.16 5.39
N ILE A 38 7.69 1.86 4.75
CA ILE A 38 6.62 1.26 3.96
C ILE A 38 6.90 1.54 2.49
N LEU A 39 6.92 0.49 1.68
CA LEU A 39 7.02 0.65 0.23
C LEU A 39 5.66 1.03 -0.34
N GLY A 40 5.59 2.14 -1.07
CA GLY A 40 4.41 2.52 -1.84
C GLY A 40 4.46 1.92 -3.24
N ALA A 41 3.46 1.14 -3.60
CA ALA A 41 3.31 0.50 -4.91
C ALA A 41 1.98 0.89 -5.55
N ASP A 42 1.96 2.06 -6.18
CA ASP A 42 0.80 2.51 -6.96
C ASP A 42 0.85 1.88 -8.36
N VAL A 43 -0.19 1.16 -8.74
CA VAL A 43 -0.22 0.31 -9.95
C VAL A 43 -1.30 0.78 -10.91
N SER A 44 -0.93 0.84 -12.18
CA SER A 44 -1.85 0.96 -13.31
C SER A 44 -1.42 0.00 -14.39
N GLU A 45 -2.33 -0.85 -14.87
CA GLU A 45 -2.06 -1.83 -15.94
C GLU A 45 -0.81 -2.70 -15.66
N GLY A 46 -0.66 -3.14 -14.40
CA GLY A 46 0.47 -3.98 -13.96
C GLY A 46 1.81 -3.26 -13.78
N LYS A 47 1.88 -1.95 -14.03
CA LYS A 47 3.10 -1.14 -13.92
C LYS A 47 3.03 -0.15 -12.77
N ILE A 48 4.19 0.15 -12.18
CA ILE A 48 4.30 1.14 -11.12
C ILE A 48 4.15 2.56 -11.70
N ALA A 49 3.27 3.35 -11.10
CA ALA A 49 3.15 4.78 -11.39
C ALA A 49 3.86 5.62 -10.30
N VAL A 50 4.36 6.78 -10.70
CA VAL A 50 5.09 7.71 -9.84
C VAL A 50 4.63 9.14 -10.10
N SER A 51 5.14 10.09 -9.31
CA SER A 51 4.86 11.53 -9.46
C SER A 51 3.36 11.85 -9.37
N GLY A 52 2.68 11.28 -8.37
CA GLY A 52 1.22 11.44 -8.20
C GLY A 52 0.43 10.85 -9.37
N TRP A 53 0.86 9.69 -9.86
CA TRP A 53 0.25 8.91 -10.95
C TRP A 53 0.34 9.52 -12.36
N THR A 54 0.99 10.69 -12.49
CA THR A 54 1.14 11.37 -13.79
C THR A 54 2.19 10.70 -14.68
N GLU A 55 3.14 9.97 -14.09
CA GLU A 55 4.21 9.29 -14.80
C GLU A 55 4.10 7.77 -14.62
N ARG A 56 3.92 7.03 -15.71
CA ARG A 56 4.04 5.58 -15.72
C ARG A 56 5.52 5.19 -15.78
N SER A 57 6.01 4.48 -14.78
CA SER A 57 7.35 3.92 -14.86
C SER A 57 7.37 2.72 -15.83
N LYS A 58 8.56 2.30 -16.23
CA LYS A 58 8.75 1.06 -17.00
C LYS A 58 8.76 -0.20 -16.10
N LEU A 59 8.68 -0.03 -14.78
CA LEU A 59 8.79 -1.13 -13.83
C LEU A 59 7.46 -1.86 -13.70
N ASP A 60 7.52 -3.16 -13.91
CA ASP A 60 6.46 -4.11 -13.60
C ASP A 60 6.32 -4.27 -12.07
N LEU A 61 5.08 -4.42 -11.61
CA LEU A 61 4.76 -4.58 -10.19
C LEU A 61 5.52 -5.75 -9.56
N TRP A 62 5.53 -6.91 -10.20
CA TRP A 62 6.10 -8.12 -9.61
C TRP A 62 7.60 -7.99 -9.44
N SER A 63 8.27 -7.47 -10.46
CA SER A 63 9.72 -7.20 -10.42
C SER A 63 10.07 -6.15 -9.37
N PHE A 64 9.22 -5.13 -9.22
CA PHE A 64 9.39 -4.09 -8.22
C PHE A 64 9.25 -4.62 -6.79
N LEU A 65 8.21 -5.41 -6.52
CA LEU A 65 8.01 -6.05 -5.22
C LEU A 65 9.14 -7.03 -4.89
N GLU A 66 9.49 -7.92 -5.82
CA GLU A 66 10.56 -8.91 -5.64
C GLU A 66 11.86 -8.24 -5.19
N ASN A 67 12.28 -7.20 -5.91
CA ASN A 67 13.51 -6.47 -5.61
C ASN A 67 13.51 -5.87 -4.20
N TYR A 68 12.39 -5.31 -3.73
CA TYR A 68 12.35 -4.67 -2.41
C TYR A 68 12.11 -5.64 -1.27
N VAL A 69 11.36 -6.73 -1.49
CA VAL A 69 11.23 -7.82 -0.53
C VAL A 69 12.59 -8.46 -0.25
N GLN A 70 13.41 -8.69 -1.30
CA GLN A 70 14.78 -9.18 -1.15
C GLN A 70 15.69 -8.21 -0.39
N LYS A 71 15.41 -6.90 -0.44
CA LYS A 71 16.09 -5.86 0.35
C LYS A 71 15.53 -5.71 1.77
N GLY A 72 14.63 -6.60 2.19
CA GLY A 72 14.12 -6.68 3.57
C GLY A 72 12.81 -5.93 3.81
N ILE A 73 12.18 -5.31 2.80
CA ILE A 73 10.85 -4.71 2.98
C ILE A 73 9.84 -5.80 3.36
N ASN A 74 9.08 -5.53 4.42
CA ASN A 74 7.97 -6.38 4.86
C ASN A 74 6.61 -5.66 4.90
N LYS A 75 6.56 -4.34 4.67
CA LYS A 75 5.32 -3.55 4.60
C LYS A 75 5.17 -2.89 3.26
N VAL A 76 4.02 -3.11 2.61
CA VAL A 76 3.72 -2.53 1.30
C VAL A 76 2.32 -1.94 1.34
N ILE A 77 2.18 -0.70 0.92
CA ILE A 77 0.89 -0.14 0.52
C ILE A 77 0.77 -0.33 -0.98
N CYS A 78 -0.24 -1.07 -1.43
CA CYS A 78 -0.50 -1.26 -2.85
C CYS A 78 -1.83 -0.62 -3.24
N THR A 79 -1.76 0.34 -4.17
CA THR A 79 -2.93 1.06 -4.69
C THR A 79 -3.19 0.64 -6.13
N ASP A 80 -4.38 0.11 -6.43
CA ASP A 80 -4.84 0.03 -7.82
C ASP A 80 -5.45 1.38 -8.21
N ILE A 81 -4.72 2.13 -9.02
CA ILE A 81 -5.09 3.49 -9.43
C ILE A 81 -6.42 3.50 -10.20
N SER A 82 -6.74 2.42 -10.91
CA SER A 82 -8.00 2.33 -11.67
C SER A 82 -9.24 2.28 -10.78
N ARG A 83 -9.06 1.94 -9.50
CA ARG A 83 -10.13 1.83 -8.51
C ARG A 83 -10.10 2.95 -7.48
N ASP A 84 -9.01 3.70 -7.37
CA ASP A 84 -8.92 4.76 -6.37
C ASP A 84 -9.99 5.83 -6.58
N GLY A 85 -10.67 6.21 -5.48
CA GLY A 85 -11.79 7.15 -5.52
C GLY A 85 -13.04 6.70 -6.30
N MET A 86 -13.06 5.49 -6.89
CA MET A 86 -14.19 5.02 -7.71
C MET A 86 -15.33 4.44 -6.89
N LEU A 87 -15.08 4.00 -5.65
CA LEU A 87 -16.07 3.40 -4.75
C LEU A 87 -16.78 2.19 -5.38
N ARG A 88 -16.03 1.30 -6.04
CA ARG A 88 -16.51 0.08 -6.72
C ARG A 88 -15.88 -1.21 -6.17
N GLY A 89 -15.32 -1.13 -4.97
CA GLY A 89 -14.62 -2.22 -4.32
C GLY A 89 -13.11 -2.26 -4.63
N PRO A 90 -12.30 -2.78 -3.70
CA PRO A 90 -10.84 -2.86 -3.80
C PRO A 90 -10.38 -3.89 -4.83
N ALA A 91 -9.10 -3.83 -5.24
CA ALA A 91 -8.49 -4.77 -6.18
C ALA A 91 -8.21 -6.15 -5.56
N LEU A 92 -9.26 -6.83 -5.08
CA LEU A 92 -9.13 -8.06 -4.28
C LEU A 92 -8.28 -9.13 -4.98
N GLU A 93 -8.51 -9.37 -6.27
CA GLU A 93 -7.75 -10.35 -7.05
C GLU A 93 -6.25 -10.03 -7.08
N LEU A 94 -5.90 -8.76 -7.30
CA LEU A 94 -4.51 -8.29 -7.30
C LEU A 94 -3.85 -8.57 -5.94
N TYR A 95 -4.53 -8.23 -4.86
CA TYR A 95 -3.97 -8.40 -3.51
C TYR A 95 -3.81 -9.88 -3.14
N THR A 96 -4.78 -10.73 -3.51
CA THR A 96 -4.67 -12.18 -3.29
C THR A 96 -3.49 -12.77 -4.05
N GLN A 97 -3.24 -12.32 -5.29
CA GLN A 97 -2.06 -12.76 -6.06
C GLN A 97 -0.75 -12.30 -5.42
N ILE A 98 -0.69 -11.06 -4.89
CA ILE A 98 0.49 -10.56 -4.16
C ILE A 98 0.75 -11.40 -2.91
N LEU A 99 -0.27 -11.65 -2.09
CA LEU A 99 -0.14 -12.46 -0.87
C LEU A 99 0.20 -13.92 -1.17
N ALA A 100 -0.34 -14.49 -2.25
CA ALA A 100 0.03 -15.84 -2.67
C ALA A 100 1.52 -15.97 -3.02
N LYS A 101 2.12 -14.91 -3.57
CA LYS A 101 3.55 -14.88 -3.91
C LYS A 101 4.43 -14.49 -2.71
N TYR A 102 3.97 -13.58 -1.87
CA TYR A 102 4.71 -13.05 -0.72
C TYR A 102 3.85 -13.15 0.56
N PRO A 103 3.69 -14.36 1.13
CA PRO A 103 2.76 -14.60 2.24
C PRO A 103 3.15 -13.87 3.54
N GLU A 104 4.43 -13.59 3.72
CA GLU A 104 4.95 -12.87 4.89
C GLU A 104 4.82 -11.34 4.77
N LEU A 105 4.34 -10.84 3.61
CA LEU A 105 4.21 -9.41 3.37
C LEU A 105 3.02 -8.86 4.16
N HIS A 106 3.28 -7.85 4.97
CA HIS A 106 2.22 -7.03 5.55
C HIS A 106 1.68 -6.07 4.47
N LEU A 107 0.79 -6.61 3.63
CA LEU A 107 0.16 -5.90 2.53
C LEU A 107 -1.02 -5.06 3.01
N ILE A 108 -0.97 -3.77 2.73
CA ILE A 108 -2.03 -2.80 3.04
C ILE A 108 -2.76 -2.49 1.73
N ALA A 109 -4.03 -2.89 1.64
CA ALA A 109 -4.87 -2.53 0.49
C ALA A 109 -5.17 -1.04 0.47
N SER A 110 -5.13 -0.43 -0.72
CA SER A 110 -5.45 0.97 -0.93
C SER A 110 -6.23 1.16 -2.23
N GLY A 111 -7.27 1.99 -2.18
CA GLY A 111 -8.12 2.31 -3.34
C GLY A 111 -9.35 1.42 -3.47
N GLY A 112 -10.47 2.04 -3.89
CA GLY A 112 -11.70 1.33 -4.28
C GLY A 112 -12.65 0.93 -3.17
N VAL A 113 -12.21 0.82 -1.90
CA VAL A 113 -13.10 0.48 -0.77
C VAL A 113 -14.32 1.39 -0.74
N SER A 114 -15.50 0.78 -0.64
CA SER A 114 -16.79 1.45 -0.80
C SER A 114 -17.82 1.08 0.27
N SER A 115 -17.66 -0.07 0.92
CA SER A 115 -18.58 -0.61 1.92
C SER A 115 -17.86 -1.47 2.97
N LEU A 116 -18.55 -1.80 4.07
CA LEU A 116 -18.02 -2.75 5.08
C LEU A 116 -17.82 -4.16 4.50
N LYS A 117 -18.63 -4.55 3.51
CA LYS A 117 -18.47 -5.85 2.84
C LYS A 117 -17.10 -5.95 2.19
N ASP A 118 -16.61 -4.87 1.58
CA ASP A 118 -15.26 -4.86 0.99
C ASP A 118 -14.17 -5.16 2.04
N LEU A 119 -14.33 -4.67 3.27
CA LEU A 119 -13.40 -4.95 4.37
C LEU A 119 -13.51 -6.40 4.85
N ASP A 120 -14.74 -6.93 4.92
CA ASP A 120 -14.97 -8.34 5.25
C ASP A 120 -14.32 -9.26 4.19
N ASP A 121 -14.46 -8.92 2.90
CA ASP A 121 -13.85 -9.66 1.78
C ASP A 121 -12.32 -9.57 1.82
N LEU A 122 -11.73 -8.40 2.07
CA LEU A 122 -10.28 -8.22 2.21
C LEU A 122 -9.73 -9.02 3.40
N LYS A 123 -10.42 -8.98 4.55
CA LYS A 123 -10.04 -9.76 5.74
C LYS A 123 -10.11 -11.25 5.47
N ALA A 124 -11.16 -11.72 4.78
CA ALA A 124 -11.29 -13.13 4.39
C ALA A 124 -10.19 -13.58 3.40
N ALA A 125 -9.69 -12.67 2.56
CA ALA A 125 -8.55 -12.91 1.68
C ALA A 125 -7.18 -12.85 2.39
N GLY A 126 -7.15 -12.62 3.71
CA GLY A 126 -5.93 -12.61 4.52
C GLY A 126 -5.19 -11.28 4.55
N LEU A 127 -5.79 -10.19 4.06
CA LEU A 127 -5.14 -8.87 4.16
C LEU A 127 -5.16 -8.37 5.61
N PRO A 128 -4.01 -7.96 6.16
CA PRO A 128 -3.95 -7.45 7.52
C PRO A 128 -4.48 -6.03 7.69
N ALA A 129 -4.55 -5.24 6.61
CA ALA A 129 -4.90 -3.82 6.68
C ALA A 129 -5.48 -3.27 5.38
N ALA A 130 -6.26 -2.20 5.50
CA ALA A 130 -6.82 -1.44 4.38
C ALA A 130 -6.82 0.07 4.69
N ILE A 131 -6.60 0.88 3.66
CA ILE A 131 -6.71 2.35 3.72
C ILE A 131 -8.08 2.76 3.16
N LEU A 132 -8.81 3.54 3.95
CA LEU A 132 -10.09 4.12 3.57
C LEU A 132 -9.96 5.64 3.47
N GLY A 133 -10.38 6.19 2.35
CA GLY A 133 -10.47 7.64 2.14
C GLY A 133 -11.90 8.06 1.81
N LYS A 134 -12.20 8.12 0.51
CA LYS A 134 -13.46 8.65 -0.02
C LYS A 134 -14.74 8.02 0.56
N ALA A 135 -14.74 6.73 0.89
CA ALA A 135 -15.91 6.08 1.50
C ALA A 135 -16.29 6.67 2.87
N ILE A 136 -15.30 7.12 3.65
CA ILE A 136 -15.52 7.83 4.92
C ILE A 136 -15.97 9.26 4.63
N TYR A 137 -15.29 9.96 3.72
CA TYR A 137 -15.63 11.35 3.38
C TYR A 137 -17.05 11.51 2.81
N GLU A 138 -17.56 10.53 2.06
CA GLU A 138 -18.93 10.51 1.54
C GLU A 138 -19.94 9.86 2.49
N GLY A 139 -19.54 9.49 3.71
CA GLY A 139 -20.44 8.93 4.73
C GLY A 139 -20.99 7.53 4.41
N ARG A 140 -20.41 6.82 3.45
CA ARG A 140 -20.77 5.43 3.12
C ARG A 140 -20.35 4.45 4.20
N ILE A 141 -19.26 4.77 4.89
CA ILE A 141 -18.75 4.04 6.06
C ILE A 141 -18.54 5.06 7.17
N GLN A 142 -19.16 4.84 8.33
CA GLN A 142 -18.95 5.69 9.50
C GLN A 142 -17.83 5.11 10.36
N LEU A 143 -17.05 5.95 11.03
CA LEU A 143 -15.97 5.51 11.91
C LEU A 143 -16.44 4.53 12.99
N LYS A 144 -17.66 4.71 13.51
CA LYS A 144 -18.27 3.81 14.49
C LYS A 144 -18.44 2.38 13.97
N ASP A 145 -18.67 2.22 12.66
CA ASP A 145 -18.86 0.92 12.02
C ASP A 145 -17.54 0.16 11.90
N LEU A 146 -16.40 0.86 12.01
CA LEU A 146 -15.07 0.27 11.92
C LEU A 146 -14.58 -0.34 13.24
N SER A 147 -15.27 -0.09 14.35
CA SER A 147 -14.94 -0.67 15.67
C SER A 147 -14.86 -2.20 15.65
N LYS A 148 -15.61 -2.89 14.77
CA LYS A 148 -15.50 -4.37 14.63
C LYS A 148 -14.18 -4.86 14.02
N TYR A 149 -13.38 -3.97 13.42
CA TYR A 149 -12.08 -4.30 12.82
C TYR A 149 -10.90 -3.80 13.65
N ILE A 150 -11.16 -2.89 14.58
CA ILE A 150 -10.16 -2.23 15.42
C ILE A 150 -10.47 -2.72 16.83
N CYS A 151 -9.74 -3.74 17.31
CA CYS A 151 -9.94 -4.29 18.65
C CYS A 151 -9.90 -3.20 19.73
#